data_AF-A0A2Z6QHC1-F1
#
_entry.id   AF-A0A2Z6QHC1-F1
#
_cell.length_a   1.000
_cell.length_b   1.000
_cell.length_c   1.000
_cell.angle_alpha   90.00
_cell.angle_beta   90.00
_cell.angle_gamma   90.00
#
_symmetry.space_group_name_H-M   'P 1'
#
loop_
_entity.id
_entity.type
_entity.pdbx_description
1 polymer ?
#
loop_
_entity_poly.entity_id
_entity_poly.type
_entity_poly.pdbx_seq_one_letter_code
_entity_poly.pdbx_strand_id
1 'polypeptide(L)'
;MTWKSDANHRVPYSTIFQSSGYGKSRLVKEVARGIPTIYLCLRDVRSTGYPLRTSMGANLFERVLEDIKEGEEWRFLYILQIAIQCFKEELAECDNNCEKLWNSQMDTIFCERVWGNIQRKSENWRNIYNYEVNNSADFIFDNDSSSVTFLLCVDEASTLISSTSKTSPFRLLRRALRKIKWNGFFVLLLDTLSKISNFAPPKSIDPSSRDTSELPLKLFYPYFRLTTMDVFASNNYEDEYWNLAKFGRPLYISYLQSCKDDTEAINKLKNLLERKLLGGANNFEESRQDISSLAILSSIIGLGMSPQSQLASELVASHMATCVSVSEDRERLIITYPTEPILQM
;
A
#
# COMPACT_ATOMS: atom_id res chain seq x y z
N MET A 1 14.24 9.63 2.60
CA MET A 1 14.55 8.23 2.95
C MET A 1 15.31 7.64 1.77
N THR A 2 16.58 7.32 1.94
CA THR A 2 17.41 6.73 0.86
C THR A 2 17.47 5.23 1.05
N TRP A 3 16.71 4.50 0.23
CA TRP A 3 16.77 3.05 0.15
C TRP A 3 18.07 2.69 -0.59
N LYS A 4 19.04 2.14 0.13
CA LYS A 4 20.34 1.74 -0.43
C LYS A 4 20.61 0.25 -0.24
N SER A 5 21.45 -0.32 -1.10
CA SER A 5 22.07 -1.62 -0.87
C SER A 5 22.76 -1.62 0.49
N ASP A 6 22.47 -2.63 1.31
CA ASP A 6 23.01 -2.80 2.66
C ASP A 6 23.54 -4.24 2.76
N ALA A 7 24.71 -4.42 3.39
CA ALA A 7 25.35 -5.72 3.64
C ALA A 7 24.46 -6.69 4.46
N ASN A 8 23.40 -6.17 5.08
CA ASN A 8 22.46 -6.89 5.93
C ASN A 8 21.47 -7.83 5.21
N HIS A 9 21.65 -8.16 3.92
CA HIS A 9 20.78 -9.07 3.15
C HIS A 9 19.29 -8.77 3.37
N ARG A 10 18.84 -7.59 2.95
CA ARG A 10 17.44 -7.19 3.08
C ARG A 10 16.64 -7.60 1.85
N VAL A 11 15.42 -8.09 2.06
CA VAL A 11 14.47 -8.32 0.96
C VAL A 11 14.09 -6.95 0.37
N PRO A 12 14.02 -6.78 -0.96
CA PRO A 12 13.80 -5.48 -1.61
C PRO A 12 12.34 -5.01 -1.53
N TYR A 13 11.77 -4.98 -0.32
CA TYR A 13 10.47 -4.36 -0.08
C TYR A 13 10.39 -3.64 1.26
N SER A 14 9.52 -2.63 1.31
CA SER A 14 9.10 -1.99 2.55
C SER A 14 7.60 -1.76 2.52
N THR A 15 7.02 -1.49 3.69
CA THR A 15 5.61 -1.13 3.82
C THR A 15 5.46 0.35 4.13
N ILE A 16 4.44 0.97 3.52
CA ILE A 16 3.94 2.29 3.89
C ILE A 16 2.56 2.08 4.48
N PHE A 17 2.37 2.48 5.73
CA PHE A 17 1.05 2.37 6.35
C PHE A 17 0.74 3.60 7.18
N GLN A 18 -0.54 3.92 7.22
CA GLN A 18 -1.14 4.92 8.09
C GLN A 18 -2.65 4.79 7.88
N SER A 19 -3.46 5.37 8.78
CA SER A 19 -4.89 5.44 8.56
C SER A 19 -5.26 6.16 7.25
N SER A 20 -6.50 5.94 6.82
CA SER A 20 -7.05 6.53 5.61
C SER A 20 -6.94 8.07 5.64
N GLY A 21 -6.65 8.66 4.49
CA GLY A 21 -6.65 10.12 4.31
C GLY A 21 -5.33 10.85 4.53
N TYR A 22 -4.26 10.17 4.96
CA TYR A 22 -2.92 10.76 5.10
C TYR A 22 -2.13 10.91 3.78
N GLY A 23 -2.73 10.55 2.64
CA GLY A 23 -2.09 10.74 1.33
C GLY A 23 -1.00 9.71 0.99
N LYS A 24 -1.12 8.45 1.43
CA LYS A 24 -0.20 7.35 1.06
C LYS A 24 0.01 7.25 -0.45
N SER A 25 -1.06 7.15 -1.23
CA SER A 25 -0.99 7.07 -2.70
C SER A 25 -0.46 8.37 -3.31
N ARG A 26 -0.70 9.53 -2.67
CA ARG A 26 -0.11 10.81 -3.10
C ARG A 26 1.40 10.84 -2.88
N LEU A 27 1.91 10.32 -1.76
CA LEU A 27 3.34 10.18 -1.53
C LEU A 27 3.98 9.32 -2.62
N VAL A 28 3.36 8.21 -3.00
CA VAL A 28 3.87 7.37 -4.09
C VAL A 28 3.86 8.13 -5.43
N LYS A 29 2.81 8.90 -5.73
CA LYS A 29 2.80 9.77 -6.91
C LYS A 29 3.98 10.75 -6.93
N GLU A 30 4.32 11.35 -5.80
CA GLU A 30 5.49 12.24 -5.70
C GLU A 30 6.81 11.48 -5.92
N VAL A 31 6.94 10.25 -5.39
CA VAL A 31 8.10 9.38 -5.67
C VAL A 31 8.17 9.01 -7.16
N ALA A 32 7.03 8.76 -7.78
CA ALA A 32 6.91 8.39 -9.19
C ALA A 32 7.28 9.50 -10.17
N ARG A 33 7.51 10.73 -9.70
CA ARG A 33 8.08 11.81 -10.52
C ARG A 33 9.57 11.63 -10.79
N GLY A 34 10.28 10.98 -9.89
CA GLY A 34 11.73 10.77 -9.99
C GLY A 34 12.17 9.33 -10.23
N ILE A 35 11.31 8.35 -9.89
CA ILE A 35 11.61 6.92 -10.04
C ILE A 35 10.49 6.26 -10.85
N PRO A 36 10.79 5.57 -11.96
CA PRO A 36 9.79 4.81 -12.70
C PRO A 36 9.05 3.84 -11.77
N THR A 37 7.72 3.94 -11.75
CA THR A 37 6.89 3.21 -10.78
C THR A 37 5.75 2.50 -11.51
N ILE A 38 5.63 1.19 -11.32
CA ILE A 38 4.42 0.42 -11.64
C ILE A 38 3.45 0.56 -10.47
N TYR A 39 2.25 1.05 -10.73
CA TYR A 39 1.19 1.16 -9.73
C TYR A 39 0.16 0.04 -9.91
N LEU A 40 -0.05 -0.74 -8.85
CA LEU A 40 -1.00 -1.85 -8.80
C LEU A 40 -1.90 -1.70 -7.58
N CYS A 41 -3.18 -1.38 -7.76
CA CYS A 41 -4.14 -1.33 -6.67
C CYS A 41 -4.97 -2.63 -6.64
N LEU A 42 -4.86 -3.38 -5.55
CA LEU A 42 -5.55 -4.66 -5.33
C LEU A 42 -6.90 -4.53 -4.62
N ARG A 43 -7.43 -3.31 -4.51
CA ARG A 43 -8.74 -3.00 -3.93
C ARG A 43 -9.83 -3.94 -4.47
N ASP A 44 -10.82 -4.29 -3.63
CA ASP A 44 -11.96 -5.12 -4.05
C ASP A 44 -12.71 -4.53 -5.27
N VAL A 45 -13.22 -5.40 -6.15
CA VAL A 45 -13.91 -5.04 -7.40
C VAL A 45 -15.14 -4.15 -7.16
N ARG A 46 -15.82 -4.29 -6.02
CA ARG A 46 -17.02 -3.52 -5.65
C ARG A 46 -16.68 -2.22 -4.92
N SER A 47 -15.42 -2.00 -4.58
CA SER A 47 -15.03 -0.80 -3.84
C SER A 47 -14.95 0.41 -4.76
N THR A 48 -15.61 1.49 -4.35
CA THR A 48 -15.63 2.78 -5.07
C THR A 48 -14.55 3.75 -4.58
N GLY A 49 -13.64 3.29 -3.72
CA GLY A 49 -12.57 4.11 -3.18
C GLY A 49 -11.52 4.51 -4.22
N TYR A 50 -10.85 5.63 -3.99
CA TYR A 50 -9.71 6.08 -4.79
C TYR A 50 -8.38 5.76 -4.09
N PRO A 51 -7.33 5.30 -4.82
CA PRO A 51 -7.33 4.98 -6.25
C PRO A 51 -8.17 3.75 -6.62
N LEU A 52 -8.60 3.70 -7.90
CA LEU A 52 -9.38 2.59 -8.46
C LEU A 52 -8.54 1.31 -8.55
N ARG A 53 -9.21 0.16 -8.51
CA ARG A 53 -8.59 -1.16 -8.72
C ARG A 53 -7.94 -1.22 -10.10
N THR A 54 -6.72 -1.75 -10.15
CA THR A 54 -6.02 -2.06 -11.41
C THR A 54 -6.55 -3.39 -11.96
N SER A 55 -7.78 -3.40 -12.50
CA SER A 55 -8.58 -4.62 -12.75
C SER A 55 -7.81 -5.80 -13.36
N MET A 56 -7.19 -5.65 -14.53
CA MET A 56 -6.46 -6.75 -15.19
C MET A 56 -5.20 -7.17 -14.41
N GLY A 57 -4.42 -6.21 -13.93
CA GLY A 57 -3.20 -6.50 -13.17
C GLY A 57 -3.49 -7.17 -11.82
N ALA A 58 -4.52 -6.71 -11.11
CA ALA A 58 -4.94 -7.27 -9.83
C ALA A 58 -5.45 -8.70 -10.00
N ASN A 59 -6.31 -8.95 -11.00
CA ASN A 59 -6.79 -10.29 -11.31
C ASN A 59 -5.65 -11.23 -11.74
N LEU A 60 -4.65 -10.73 -12.46
CA LEU A 60 -3.46 -11.51 -12.83
C LEU A 60 -2.66 -11.90 -11.59
N PHE A 61 -2.37 -10.94 -10.70
CA PHE A 61 -1.60 -11.17 -9.47
C PHE A 61 -2.31 -12.12 -8.52
N GLU A 62 -3.60 -11.91 -8.27
CA GLU A 62 -4.43 -12.77 -7.42
C GLU A 62 -4.45 -14.20 -7.98
N ARG A 63 -4.82 -14.38 -9.25
CA ARG A 63 -4.87 -15.70 -9.90
C ARG A 63 -3.55 -16.45 -9.82
N VAL A 64 -2.44 -15.76 -10.07
CA VAL A 64 -1.11 -16.39 -10.08
C VAL A 64 -0.70 -16.76 -8.66
N LEU A 65 -0.84 -15.85 -7.69
CA LEU A 65 -0.43 -16.10 -6.31
C LEU A 65 -1.32 -17.14 -5.61
N GLU A 66 -2.58 -17.29 -6.03
CA GLU A 66 -3.48 -18.34 -5.53
C GLU A 66 -3.14 -19.73 -6.10
N ASP A 67 -2.74 -19.80 -7.37
CA ASP A 67 -2.44 -21.05 -8.07
C ASP A 67 -1.02 -21.59 -7.78
N ILE A 68 -0.07 -20.72 -7.42
CA ILE A 68 1.33 -21.10 -7.15
C ILE A 68 1.42 -21.92 -5.87
N LYS A 69 2.15 -23.03 -5.94
CA LYS A 69 2.49 -23.84 -4.77
C LYS A 69 3.78 -23.34 -4.12
N GLU A 70 3.91 -23.63 -2.82
CA GLU A 70 5.16 -23.44 -2.11
C GLU A 70 6.32 -24.17 -2.83
N GLY A 71 7.42 -23.44 -3.04
CA GLY A 71 8.55 -23.89 -3.83
C GLY A 71 8.54 -23.35 -5.27
N GLU A 72 7.38 -23.09 -5.88
CA GLU A 72 7.25 -22.67 -7.29
C GLU A 72 7.30 -21.13 -7.48
N GLU A 73 7.86 -20.38 -6.52
CA GLU A 73 7.76 -18.91 -6.51
C GLU A 73 8.50 -18.24 -7.67
N TRP A 74 9.38 -18.95 -8.39
CA TRP A 74 10.02 -18.44 -9.61
C TRP A 74 8.98 -18.12 -10.70
N ARG A 75 7.85 -18.82 -10.72
CA ARG A 75 6.77 -18.54 -11.68
C ARG A 75 6.18 -17.15 -11.49
N PHE A 76 6.08 -16.67 -10.24
CA PHE A 76 5.67 -15.29 -9.97
C PHE A 76 6.74 -14.30 -10.43
N LEU A 77 8.02 -14.62 -10.23
CA LEU A 77 9.14 -13.78 -10.69
C LEU A 77 9.15 -13.63 -12.21
N TYR A 78 8.83 -14.69 -12.95
CA TYR A 78 8.68 -14.62 -14.41
C TYR A 78 7.66 -13.56 -14.83
N ILE A 79 6.48 -13.54 -14.18
CA ILE A 79 5.45 -12.53 -14.47
C ILE A 79 5.93 -11.13 -14.09
N LEU A 80 6.62 -11.00 -12.96
CA LEU A 80 7.19 -9.73 -12.54
C LEU A 80 8.24 -9.21 -13.53
N GLN A 81 9.09 -10.09 -14.07
CA GLN A 81 10.07 -9.75 -15.10
C GLN A 81 9.38 -9.23 -16.38
N ILE A 82 8.36 -9.93 -16.85
CA ILE A 82 7.56 -9.50 -18.02
C ILE A 82 6.89 -8.15 -17.75
N ALA A 83 6.31 -7.95 -16.57
CA ALA A 83 5.70 -6.68 -16.19
C ALA A 83 6.73 -5.54 -16.24
N ILE A 84 7.90 -5.72 -15.63
CA ILE A 84 8.97 -4.73 -15.64
C ILE A 84 9.43 -4.44 -17.07
N GLN A 85 9.57 -5.46 -17.92
CA GLN A 85 9.97 -5.28 -19.32
C GLN A 85 8.93 -4.46 -20.08
N CYS A 86 7.64 -4.81 -19.98
CA CYS A 86 6.56 -4.05 -20.59
C CYS A 86 6.55 -2.59 -20.14
N PHE A 87 6.65 -2.33 -18.83
CA PHE A 87 6.64 -0.95 -18.33
C PHE A 87 7.91 -0.17 -18.68
N LYS A 88 9.04 -0.83 -18.95
CA LYS A 88 10.24 -0.19 -19.52
C LYS A 88 10.06 0.20 -20.98
N GLU A 89 9.42 -0.66 -21.78
CA GLU A 89 9.03 -0.33 -23.16
C GLU A 89 8.14 0.94 -23.16
N GLU A 90 7.11 0.98 -22.30
CA GLU A 90 6.22 2.13 -22.15
C GLU A 90 6.95 3.40 -21.61
N LEU A 91 7.93 3.22 -20.71
CA LEU A 91 8.75 4.33 -20.22
C LEU A 91 9.59 4.94 -21.35
N ALA A 92 10.16 4.11 -22.22
CA ALA A 92 10.93 4.56 -23.37
C ALA A 92 10.05 5.32 -24.38
N GLU A 93 8.80 4.87 -24.60
CA GLU A 93 7.81 5.60 -25.39
C GLU A 93 7.41 6.96 -24.78
N CYS A 94 7.55 7.10 -23.45
CA CYS A 94 7.28 8.34 -22.72
C CYS A 94 8.52 9.26 -22.59
N ASP A 95 9.52 9.14 -23.46
CA ASP A 95 10.79 9.90 -23.38
C ASP A 95 11.54 9.71 -22.04
N ASN A 96 11.41 8.55 -21.40
CA ASN A 96 11.89 8.28 -20.04
C ASN A 96 11.33 9.23 -18.96
N ASN A 97 10.16 9.83 -19.20
CA ASN A 97 9.51 10.69 -18.23
C ASN A 97 8.64 9.87 -17.26
N CYS A 98 9.06 9.81 -16.00
CA CYS A 98 8.40 9.02 -14.95
C CYS A 98 7.00 9.56 -14.61
N GLU A 99 6.80 10.88 -14.61
CA GLU A 99 5.50 11.49 -14.32
C GLU A 99 4.49 11.24 -15.46
N LYS A 100 4.93 11.27 -16.72
CA LYS A 100 4.09 10.86 -17.86
C LYS A 100 3.65 9.40 -17.70
N LEU A 101 4.58 8.48 -17.41
CA LEU A 101 4.27 7.07 -17.19
C LEU A 101 3.26 6.87 -16.05
N TRP A 102 3.42 7.59 -14.94
CA TRP A 102 2.46 7.55 -13.82
C TRP A 102 1.08 8.01 -14.26
N ASN A 103 0.99 9.16 -14.94
CA ASN A 103 -0.30 9.72 -15.35
C ASN A 103 -1.01 8.80 -16.36
N SER A 104 -0.28 8.19 -17.29
CA SER A 104 -0.84 7.20 -18.24
C SER A 104 -1.42 5.98 -17.51
N GLN A 105 -0.81 5.52 -16.41
CA GLN A 105 -1.35 4.41 -15.62
C GLN A 105 -2.69 4.71 -14.94
N MET A 106 -3.04 5.99 -14.78
CA MET A 106 -4.34 6.39 -14.24
C MET A 106 -5.46 6.37 -15.30
N ASP A 107 -5.10 6.23 -16.58
CA ASP A 107 -6.04 6.03 -17.69
C ASP A 107 -6.38 4.54 -17.85
N THR A 108 -7.68 4.24 -17.88
CA THR A 108 -8.18 2.85 -17.94
C THR A 108 -7.75 2.14 -19.21
N ILE A 109 -7.77 2.82 -20.36
CA ILE A 109 -7.47 2.23 -21.67
C ILE A 109 -5.98 1.86 -21.74
N PHE A 110 -5.12 2.77 -21.32
CA PHE A 110 -3.68 2.50 -21.20
C PHE A 110 -3.41 1.33 -20.26
N CYS A 111 -4.00 1.38 -19.06
CA CYS A 111 -3.82 0.36 -18.04
C CYS A 111 -4.24 -1.03 -18.54
N GLU A 112 -5.43 -1.16 -19.13
CA GLU A 112 -5.91 -2.43 -19.69
C GLU A 112 -5.05 -2.93 -20.85
N ARG A 113 -4.57 -2.04 -21.73
CA ARG A 113 -3.67 -2.41 -22.83
C ARG A 113 -2.37 -3.01 -22.32
N VAL A 114 -1.69 -2.35 -21.39
CA VAL A 114 -0.40 -2.78 -20.86
C VAL A 114 -0.54 -4.08 -20.07
N TRP A 115 -1.51 -4.15 -19.14
CA TRP A 115 -1.73 -5.37 -18.35
C TRP A 115 -2.27 -6.53 -19.20
N GLY A 116 -3.03 -6.25 -20.26
CA GLY A 116 -3.43 -7.25 -21.24
C GLY A 116 -2.24 -7.80 -22.04
N ASN A 117 -1.28 -6.95 -22.40
CA ASN A 117 -0.03 -7.38 -23.03
C ASN A 117 0.80 -8.26 -22.07
N ILE A 118 0.94 -7.84 -20.82
CA ILE A 118 1.63 -8.62 -19.77
C ILE A 118 0.96 -9.98 -19.60
N GLN A 119 -0.37 -10.03 -19.52
CA GLN A 119 -1.11 -11.28 -19.40
C GLN A 119 -0.85 -12.21 -20.59
N ARG A 120 -0.86 -11.70 -21.83
CA ARG A 120 -0.57 -12.48 -23.05
C ARG A 120 0.87 -13.00 -23.08
N LYS A 121 1.85 -12.12 -22.86
CA LYS A 121 3.27 -12.49 -22.82
C LYS A 121 3.58 -13.50 -21.71
N SER A 122 2.81 -13.52 -20.64
CA SER A 122 2.98 -14.42 -19.49
C SER A 122 2.05 -15.65 -19.49
N GLU A 123 1.29 -15.93 -20.55
CA GLU A 123 0.30 -17.03 -20.58
C GLU A 123 0.88 -18.41 -20.19
N ASN A 124 2.14 -18.65 -20.55
CA ASN A 124 2.85 -19.90 -20.30
C ASN A 124 3.44 -20.02 -18.88
N TRP A 125 3.19 -19.07 -17.97
CA TRP A 125 3.81 -19.00 -16.64
C TRP A 125 3.72 -20.31 -15.83
N ARG A 126 2.68 -21.14 -16.05
CA ARG A 126 2.51 -22.45 -15.40
C ARG A 126 3.53 -23.50 -15.83
N ASN A 127 4.04 -23.40 -17.05
CA ASN A 127 4.95 -24.37 -17.65
C ASN A 127 6.42 -23.92 -17.57
N ILE A 128 6.69 -22.79 -16.92
CA ILE A 128 8.04 -22.24 -16.77
C ILE A 128 8.84 -23.02 -15.73
N TYR A 129 10.05 -23.43 -16.14
CA TYR A 129 11.05 -24.06 -15.29
C TYR A 129 11.92 -23.01 -14.60
N ASN A 130 12.50 -23.37 -13.45
CA ASN A 130 13.27 -22.44 -12.63
C ASN A 130 14.50 -21.83 -13.36
N TYR A 131 15.12 -22.55 -14.30
CA TYR A 131 16.26 -22.05 -15.07
C TYR A 131 15.89 -21.03 -16.15
N GLU A 132 14.61 -20.97 -16.55
CA GLU A 132 14.11 -20.04 -17.57
C GLU A 132 13.85 -18.65 -17.00
N VAL A 133 13.71 -18.56 -15.67
CA VAL A 133 13.71 -17.29 -14.97
C VAL A 133 15.16 -16.87 -14.86
N ASN A 134 15.57 -15.91 -15.71
CA ASN A 134 16.92 -15.35 -15.72
C ASN A 134 17.41 -15.17 -14.28
N ASN A 135 18.66 -15.57 -14.02
CA ASN A 135 19.34 -15.37 -12.75
C ASN A 135 18.88 -14.03 -12.19
N SER A 136 18.27 -14.05 -11.01
CA SER A 136 17.54 -12.96 -10.37
C SER A 136 18.34 -11.66 -10.13
N ALA A 137 19.55 -11.58 -10.68
CA ALA A 137 20.39 -10.41 -10.83
C ALA A 137 19.88 -9.41 -11.88
N ASP A 138 19.22 -9.84 -12.98
CA ASP A 138 19.04 -8.96 -14.16
C ASP A 138 17.61 -8.43 -14.38
N PHE A 139 16.81 -8.18 -13.32
CA PHE A 139 15.53 -7.45 -13.49
C PHE A 139 15.74 -6.06 -14.12
N ILE A 140 16.93 -5.48 -13.92
CA ILE A 140 17.33 -4.18 -14.46
C ILE A 140 18.65 -4.34 -15.19
N PHE A 141 18.65 -3.97 -16.48
CA PHE A 141 19.79 -4.09 -17.40
C PHE A 141 20.93 -3.11 -17.12
N ASP A 142 20.78 -2.21 -16.13
CA ASP A 142 21.72 -1.11 -15.92
C ASP A 142 22.13 -0.91 -14.45
N ASN A 143 23.41 -1.26 -14.23
CA ASN A 143 24.39 -0.77 -13.26
C ASN A 143 24.25 -1.04 -11.75
N ASP A 144 25.44 -1.22 -11.16
CA ASP A 144 25.88 -1.27 -9.76
C ASP A 144 25.43 -0.07 -8.90
N SER A 145 24.22 0.44 -9.11
CA SER A 145 23.68 1.52 -8.32
C SER A 145 23.22 0.97 -6.98
N SER A 146 23.82 1.51 -5.91
CA SER A 146 23.34 1.25 -4.55
C SER A 146 21.92 1.77 -4.34
N SER A 147 21.34 2.56 -5.25
CA SER A 147 20.03 3.21 -5.13
C SER A 147 18.90 2.46 -5.82
N VAL A 148 17.66 2.79 -5.47
CA VAL A 148 16.45 2.32 -6.17
C VAL A 148 16.31 3.04 -7.51
N THR A 149 16.15 2.28 -8.58
CA THR A 149 15.99 2.75 -9.97
C THR A 149 14.63 2.41 -10.56
N PHE A 150 13.90 1.46 -9.97
CA PHE A 150 12.58 1.06 -10.43
C PHE A 150 11.72 0.57 -9.27
N LEU A 151 10.46 0.97 -9.25
CA LEU A 151 9.54 0.70 -8.15
C LEU A 151 8.31 -0.10 -8.60
N LEU A 152 7.92 -1.10 -7.82
CA LEU A 152 6.56 -1.66 -7.85
C LEU A 152 5.82 -1.19 -6.60
N CYS A 153 4.73 -0.46 -6.79
CA CYS A 153 3.83 -0.09 -5.71
C CYS A 153 2.59 -0.98 -5.75
N VAL A 154 2.36 -1.75 -4.68
CA VAL A 154 1.14 -2.54 -4.48
C VAL A 154 0.29 -1.85 -3.41
N ASP A 155 -0.81 -1.24 -3.84
CA ASP A 155 -1.79 -0.58 -2.96
C ASP A 155 -2.93 -1.53 -2.57
N GLU A 156 -3.49 -1.29 -1.38
CA GLU A 156 -4.41 -2.22 -0.70
C GLU A 156 -3.83 -3.63 -0.57
N ALA A 157 -2.55 -3.74 -0.21
CA ALA A 157 -1.82 -5.01 -0.15
C ALA A 157 -2.38 -6.01 0.89
N SER A 158 -3.29 -5.58 1.78
CA SER A 158 -3.95 -6.44 2.78
C SER A 158 -4.76 -7.56 2.15
N THR A 159 -5.22 -7.39 0.92
CA THR A 159 -5.96 -8.43 0.17
C THR A 159 -5.11 -9.67 -0.07
N LEU A 160 -3.78 -9.55 -0.11
CA LEU A 160 -2.87 -10.68 -0.25
C LEU A 160 -2.69 -11.48 1.06
N ILE A 161 -3.17 -10.98 2.20
CA ILE A 161 -3.03 -11.65 3.50
C ILE A 161 -4.16 -12.64 3.73
N SER A 162 -5.37 -12.35 3.27
CA SER A 162 -6.52 -13.24 3.44
C SER A 162 -6.32 -14.49 2.59
N SER A 163 -6.09 -15.64 3.22
CA SER A 163 -6.11 -16.93 2.52
C SER A 163 -7.05 -17.93 3.17
N THR A 164 -7.80 -18.61 2.32
CA THR A 164 -8.52 -19.85 2.61
C THR A 164 -7.58 -21.08 2.59
N SER A 165 -6.35 -20.91 2.08
CA SER A 165 -5.32 -21.94 1.95
C SER A 165 -4.28 -21.88 3.08
N LYS A 166 -3.45 -22.93 3.18
CA LYS A 166 -2.40 -23.10 4.21
C LYS A 166 -1.28 -22.04 4.14
N THR A 167 -1.08 -21.39 3.00
CA THR A 167 -0.01 -20.40 2.74
C THR A 167 -0.63 -19.19 2.07
N SER A 168 -0.49 -17.99 2.67
CA SER A 168 -1.09 -16.78 2.10
C SER A 168 -0.39 -16.32 0.81
N PRO A 169 -1.12 -15.71 -0.14
CA PRO A 169 -0.55 -15.07 -1.34
C PRO A 169 0.61 -14.11 -1.00
N PHE A 170 0.47 -13.36 0.09
CA PHE A 170 1.52 -12.47 0.60
C PHE A 170 2.82 -13.23 0.94
N ARG A 171 2.71 -14.42 1.54
CA ARG A 171 3.87 -15.25 1.89
C ARG A 171 4.60 -15.75 0.65
N LEU A 172 3.87 -16.09 -0.40
CA LEU A 172 4.43 -16.48 -1.71
C LEU A 172 5.10 -15.29 -2.40
N LEU A 173 4.46 -14.13 -2.44
CA LEU A 173 5.06 -12.87 -2.93
C LEU A 173 6.39 -12.58 -2.21
N ARG A 174 6.39 -12.62 -0.88
CA ARG A 174 7.60 -12.36 -0.08
C ARG A 174 8.71 -13.36 -0.39
N ARG A 175 8.38 -14.66 -0.54
CA ARG A 175 9.35 -15.70 -0.91
C ARG A 175 9.91 -15.50 -2.32
N ALA A 176 9.08 -15.07 -3.27
CA ALA A 176 9.54 -14.69 -4.60
C ALA A 176 10.57 -13.53 -4.48
N LEU A 177 10.21 -12.46 -3.77
CA LEU A 177 11.08 -11.29 -3.60
C LEU A 177 12.40 -11.62 -2.87
N ARG A 178 12.44 -12.63 -2.00
CA ARG A 178 13.69 -13.12 -1.36
C ARG A 178 14.70 -13.65 -2.37
N LYS A 179 14.26 -14.14 -3.52
CA LYS A 179 15.16 -14.66 -4.57
C LYS A 179 15.80 -13.52 -5.36
N ILE A 180 15.29 -12.27 -5.26
CA ILE A 180 15.82 -11.10 -5.96
C ILE A 180 17.04 -10.56 -5.21
N LYS A 181 18.20 -10.55 -5.86
CA LYS A 181 19.38 -9.83 -5.36
C LYS A 181 19.21 -8.34 -5.65
N TRP A 182 19.81 -7.48 -4.81
CA TRP A 182 19.70 -6.04 -5.02
C TRP A 182 20.25 -5.63 -6.38
N ASN A 183 19.38 -5.04 -7.21
CA ASN A 183 19.70 -4.55 -8.55
C ASN A 183 18.95 -3.24 -8.88
N GLY A 184 18.54 -2.49 -7.84
CA GLY A 184 17.78 -1.25 -7.98
C GLY A 184 16.26 -1.43 -8.08
N PHE A 185 15.74 -2.66 -8.21
CA PHE A 185 14.30 -2.94 -8.09
C PHE A 185 13.85 -2.93 -6.62
N PHE A 186 12.72 -2.26 -6.33
CA PHE A 186 12.17 -2.19 -4.98
C PHE A 186 10.64 -2.25 -4.98
N VAL A 187 10.05 -2.88 -3.96
CA VAL A 187 8.60 -3.01 -3.81
C VAL A 187 8.11 -2.18 -2.62
N LEU A 188 7.10 -1.34 -2.83
CA LEU A 188 6.36 -0.65 -1.77
C LEU A 188 4.98 -1.27 -1.63
N LEU A 189 4.68 -1.74 -0.43
CA LEU A 189 3.35 -2.25 -0.08
C LEU A 189 2.61 -1.17 0.72
N LEU A 190 1.53 -0.66 0.16
CA LEU A 190 0.67 0.32 0.79
C LEU A 190 -0.54 -0.38 1.40
N ASP A 191 -0.80 -0.10 2.68
CA ASP A 191 -1.96 -0.67 3.36
C ASP A 191 -2.44 0.19 4.53
N THR A 192 -3.68 -0.04 4.96
CA THR A 192 -4.26 0.41 6.22
C THR A 192 -4.15 -0.71 7.27
N LEU A 193 -2.97 -0.89 7.85
CA LEU A 193 -2.71 -1.61 9.11
C LEU A 193 -3.57 -2.85 9.45
N SER A 194 -3.65 -3.86 8.59
CA SER A 194 -4.38 -5.10 8.93
C SER A 194 -3.64 -6.03 9.94
N LYS A 195 -2.33 -5.80 10.14
CA LYS A 195 -1.41 -6.23 11.23
C LYS A 195 0.00 -6.06 10.68
N ILE A 196 0.85 -5.19 11.24
CA ILE A 196 2.24 -5.02 10.76
C ILE A 196 2.99 -6.35 10.80
N SER A 197 2.70 -7.19 11.81
CA SER A 197 3.22 -8.54 11.93
C SER A 197 2.89 -9.44 10.73
N ASN A 198 1.89 -9.13 9.90
CA ASN A 198 1.60 -9.94 8.71
C ASN A 198 2.51 -9.57 7.54
N PHE A 199 2.77 -8.27 7.33
CA PHE A 199 3.69 -7.80 6.29
C PHE A 199 5.16 -7.87 6.70
N ALA A 200 5.40 -7.89 8.01
CA ALA A 200 6.71 -7.97 8.61
C ALA A 200 6.67 -8.79 9.91
N PRO A 201 6.54 -10.13 9.81
CA PRO A 201 6.41 -10.98 10.98
C PRO A 201 7.62 -10.91 11.92
N PRO A 202 7.38 -10.96 13.24
CA PRO A 202 8.42 -11.21 14.22
C PRO A 202 9.17 -12.51 13.85
N LYS A 203 10.47 -12.56 14.13
CA LYS A 203 11.33 -13.71 13.81
C LYS A 203 10.78 -15.06 14.30
N SER A 204 10.02 -15.05 15.40
CA SER A 204 9.39 -16.21 16.04
C SER A 204 8.16 -16.76 15.31
N ILE A 205 7.45 -15.93 14.55
CA ILE A 205 6.14 -16.25 13.95
C ILE A 205 6.26 -16.60 12.46
N ASP A 206 7.45 -16.49 11.88
CA ASP A 206 7.71 -16.87 10.50
C ASP A 206 8.31 -18.28 10.39
N PRO A 207 7.50 -19.34 10.18
CA PRO A 207 8.01 -20.70 10.00
C PRO A 207 8.89 -20.89 8.76
N SER A 208 9.06 -19.88 7.89
CA SER A 208 10.04 -19.95 6.78
C SER A 208 11.49 -19.78 7.24
N SER A 209 11.71 -19.49 8.52
CA SER A 209 13.04 -19.47 9.14
C SER A 209 13.53 -20.86 9.57
N ARG A 210 12.70 -21.90 9.48
CA ARG A 210 13.04 -23.24 9.99
C ARG A 210 13.92 -24.08 9.07
N ASP A 211 14.23 -23.66 7.83
CA ASP A 211 14.86 -24.56 6.86
C ASP A 211 15.90 -23.95 5.91
N THR A 212 16.64 -22.93 6.35
CA THR A 212 17.81 -22.45 5.58
C THR A 212 18.98 -22.15 6.49
N SER A 213 20.12 -22.75 6.20
CA SER A 213 21.47 -22.43 6.68
C SER A 213 21.94 -21.00 6.37
N GLU A 214 21.04 -20.13 5.89
CA GLU A 214 21.28 -18.74 5.53
C GLU A 214 20.77 -17.81 6.63
N LEU A 215 21.57 -16.79 6.96
CA LEU A 215 21.26 -15.77 7.96
C LEU A 215 19.83 -15.19 7.79
N PRO A 216 19.11 -14.90 8.88
CA PRO A 216 17.74 -14.38 8.80
C PRO A 216 17.73 -13.01 8.10
N LEU A 217 17.11 -12.95 6.91
CA LEU A 217 16.98 -11.72 6.12
C LEU A 217 16.28 -10.63 6.93
N LYS A 218 16.86 -9.44 7.00
CA LYS A 218 16.28 -8.29 7.70
C LYS A 218 15.26 -7.58 6.80
N LEU A 219 14.11 -7.19 7.35
CA LEU A 219 13.14 -6.38 6.64
C LEU A 219 13.42 -4.89 6.84
N PHE A 220 13.15 -4.08 5.82
CA PHE A 220 13.15 -2.62 5.98
C PHE A 220 12.12 -2.20 7.04
N TYR A 221 12.46 -1.15 7.80
CA TYR A 221 11.56 -0.60 8.80
C TYR A 221 10.39 0.10 8.10
N PRO A 222 9.14 -0.14 8.52
CA PRO A 222 7.98 0.41 7.84
C PRO A 222 7.97 1.95 7.92
N TYR A 223 7.43 2.59 6.88
CA TYR A 223 7.25 4.03 6.87
C TYR A 223 5.80 4.39 7.21
N PHE A 224 5.60 5.07 8.34
CA PHE A 224 4.26 5.42 8.82
C PHE A 224 4.09 6.88 9.23
N ARG A 225 5.19 7.62 9.38
CA ARG A 225 5.18 9.04 9.74
C ARG A 225 4.88 9.91 8.53
N LEU A 226 3.63 9.88 8.09
CA LEU A 226 3.10 10.82 7.10
C LEU A 226 2.74 12.13 7.80
N THR A 227 3.67 13.08 7.80
CA THR A 227 3.48 14.42 8.37
C THR A 227 2.73 15.32 7.39
N THR A 228 1.56 14.87 6.93
CA THR A 228 0.72 15.57 5.95
C THR A 228 -0.49 16.24 6.58
N MET A 229 -0.66 16.08 7.89
CA MET A 229 -1.66 16.80 8.67
C MET A 229 -1.43 18.31 8.55
N ASP A 230 -2.52 19.07 8.37
CA ASP A 230 -2.52 20.52 8.23
C ASP A 230 -1.70 21.06 7.03
N VAL A 231 -1.36 20.23 6.04
CA VAL A 231 -0.58 20.68 4.87
C VAL A 231 -1.30 21.78 4.07
N PHE A 232 -2.61 21.92 4.23
CA PHE A 232 -3.44 22.94 3.59
C PHE A 232 -3.89 24.06 4.54
N ALA A 233 -3.45 24.04 5.81
CA ALA A 233 -3.85 25.02 6.81
C ALA A 233 -3.45 26.43 6.36
N SER A 234 -4.47 27.24 6.05
CA SER A 234 -4.31 28.62 5.59
C SER A 234 -5.54 29.43 5.98
N ASN A 235 -5.33 30.68 6.34
CA ASN A 235 -6.40 31.59 6.76
C ASN A 235 -6.95 32.32 5.53
N ASN A 236 -7.99 31.77 4.89
CA ASN A 236 -8.70 32.40 3.78
C ASN A 236 -10.17 32.67 4.16
N TYR A 237 -10.78 33.66 3.50
CA TYR A 237 -12.20 34.03 3.65
C TYR A 237 -13.15 33.09 2.90
N GLU A 238 -12.92 31.78 2.94
CA GLU A 238 -13.88 30.79 2.44
C GLU A 238 -14.99 30.51 3.48
N ASP A 239 -16.02 29.77 3.06
CA ASP A 239 -17.03 29.19 3.95
C ASP A 239 -16.37 28.49 5.16
N GLU A 240 -16.98 28.63 6.34
CA GLU A 240 -16.49 28.08 7.60
C GLU A 240 -16.12 26.59 7.48
N TYR A 241 -16.96 25.77 6.84
CA TYR A 241 -16.72 24.33 6.70
C TYR A 241 -15.54 24.02 5.77
N TRP A 242 -15.36 24.81 4.71
CA TRP A 242 -14.22 24.67 3.81
C TRP A 242 -12.90 25.03 4.50
N ASN A 243 -12.94 26.01 5.39
CA ASN A 243 -11.80 26.35 6.22
C ASN A 243 -11.50 25.26 7.26
N LEU A 244 -12.51 24.71 7.93
CA LEU A 244 -12.32 23.58 8.86
C LEU A 244 -11.73 22.35 8.16
N ALA A 245 -12.10 22.09 6.90
CA ALA A 245 -11.55 20.98 6.11
C ALA A 245 -10.05 21.08 5.81
N LYS A 246 -9.45 22.27 5.94
CA LYS A 246 -8.01 22.47 5.75
C LYS A 246 -7.19 21.98 6.94
N PHE A 247 -7.82 21.86 8.10
CA PHE A 247 -7.20 21.38 9.33
C PHE A 247 -7.46 19.88 9.50
N GLY A 248 -6.42 19.12 9.85
CA GLY A 248 -6.43 17.66 9.91
C GLY A 248 -5.88 17.03 8.62
N ARG A 249 -6.50 15.93 8.18
CA ARG A 249 -6.02 15.16 7.02
C ARG A 249 -6.21 15.88 5.69
N PRO A 250 -5.26 15.71 4.74
CA PRO A 250 -5.41 16.13 3.33
C PRO A 250 -6.70 15.66 2.65
N LEU A 251 -7.25 14.52 3.08
CA LEU A 251 -8.47 13.93 2.53
C LEU A 251 -9.64 14.91 2.51
N TYR A 252 -9.84 15.67 3.59
CA TYR A 252 -11.05 16.46 3.79
C TYR A 252 -11.17 17.55 2.72
N ILE A 253 -10.15 18.40 2.63
CA ILE A 253 -10.11 19.45 1.62
C ILE A 253 -10.00 18.90 0.21
N SER A 254 -9.25 17.81 -0.01
CA SER A 254 -9.14 17.19 -1.35
C SER A 254 -10.48 16.66 -1.83
N TYR A 255 -11.30 16.10 -0.93
CA TYR A 255 -12.65 15.63 -1.24
C TYR A 255 -13.55 16.80 -1.64
N LEU A 256 -13.59 17.88 -0.84
CA LEU A 256 -14.39 19.06 -1.17
C LEU A 256 -13.95 19.69 -2.50
N GLN A 257 -12.64 19.79 -2.75
CA GLN A 257 -12.11 20.30 -4.01
C GLN A 257 -12.51 19.47 -5.23
N SER A 258 -12.77 18.17 -5.06
CA SER A 258 -13.29 17.30 -6.12
C SER A 258 -14.80 17.44 -6.35
N CYS A 259 -15.52 18.06 -5.42
CA CYS A 259 -16.97 18.23 -5.43
C CYS A 259 -17.37 19.73 -5.40
N LYS A 260 -16.58 20.62 -6.00
CA LYS A 260 -16.79 22.09 -5.92
C LYS A 260 -18.18 22.55 -6.38
N ASP A 261 -18.76 21.87 -7.37
CA ASP A 261 -20.06 22.23 -7.94
C ASP A 261 -21.24 21.52 -7.24
N ASP A 262 -20.96 20.73 -6.19
CA ASP A 262 -21.93 19.94 -5.47
C ASP A 262 -22.35 20.65 -4.17
N THR A 263 -23.59 21.13 -4.13
CA THR A 263 -24.16 21.81 -2.95
C THR A 263 -24.25 20.89 -1.73
N GLU A 264 -24.18 19.57 -1.90
CA GLU A 264 -24.18 18.58 -0.83
C GLU A 264 -22.79 18.06 -0.46
N ALA A 265 -21.71 18.64 -1.01
CA ALA A 265 -20.34 18.16 -0.80
C ALA A 265 -19.97 17.98 0.68
N ILE A 266 -20.39 18.92 1.53
CA ILE A 266 -20.15 18.87 2.99
C ILE A 266 -20.89 17.70 3.62
N ASN A 267 -22.16 17.49 3.30
CA ASN A 267 -22.95 16.37 3.85
C ASN A 267 -22.39 15.03 3.38
N LYS A 268 -21.97 14.93 2.11
CA LYS A 268 -21.31 13.73 1.58
C LYS A 268 -19.97 13.46 2.27
N LEU A 269 -19.19 14.52 2.56
CA LEU A 269 -17.97 14.40 3.35
C LEU A 269 -18.28 13.91 4.77
N LYS A 270 -19.24 14.51 5.48
CA LYS A 270 -19.65 14.06 6.82
C LYS A 270 -20.03 12.58 6.83
N ASN A 271 -20.90 12.16 5.89
CA ASN A 271 -21.28 10.75 5.74
C ASN A 271 -20.07 9.85 5.45
N LEU A 272 -19.12 10.29 4.63
CA LEU A 272 -17.89 9.54 4.38
C LEU A 272 -17.05 9.36 5.65
N LEU A 273 -16.93 10.41 6.46
CA LEU A 273 -16.14 10.40 7.68
C LEU A 273 -16.79 9.61 8.81
N GLU A 274 -18.11 9.71 8.95
CA GLU A 274 -18.90 8.86 9.84
C GLU A 274 -18.68 7.39 9.51
N ARG A 275 -18.87 6.99 8.24
CA ARG A 275 -18.62 5.62 7.81
C ARG A 275 -17.19 5.16 8.08
N LYS A 276 -16.20 6.06 7.94
CA LYS A 276 -14.80 5.75 8.24
C LYS A 276 -14.51 5.66 9.74
N LEU A 277 -15.21 6.40 10.60
CA LEU A 277 -15.11 6.24 12.04
C LEU A 277 -15.78 4.94 12.50
N LEU A 278 -16.82 4.48 11.81
CA LEU A 278 -17.58 3.26 12.10
C LEU A 278 -17.00 1.98 11.47
N GLY A 279 -15.74 2.00 11.01
CA GLY A 279 -15.14 0.77 10.45
C GLY A 279 -15.61 0.41 9.04
N GLY A 280 -16.29 1.32 8.33
CA GLY A 280 -16.90 1.10 7.02
C GLY A 280 -18.40 0.76 7.06
N ALA A 281 -18.99 0.61 8.24
CA ALA A 281 -20.44 0.38 8.40
C ALA A 281 -21.26 1.60 7.96
N ASN A 282 -22.52 1.39 7.54
CA ASN A 282 -23.40 2.47 7.10
C ASN A 282 -24.07 3.20 8.27
N ASN A 283 -24.21 2.53 9.41
CA ASN A 283 -24.78 3.07 10.64
C ASN A 283 -24.11 2.40 11.85
N PHE A 284 -24.34 2.97 13.04
CA PHE A 284 -23.72 2.49 14.27
C PHE A 284 -24.17 1.07 14.66
N GLU A 285 -25.43 0.71 14.37
CA GLU A 285 -26.01 -0.61 14.68
C GLU A 285 -25.37 -1.75 13.89
N GLU A 286 -24.97 -1.49 12.63
CA GLU A 286 -24.23 -2.42 11.78
C GLU A 286 -22.73 -2.47 12.09
N SER A 287 -22.23 -1.54 12.90
CA SER A 287 -20.81 -1.42 13.22
C SER A 287 -20.39 -2.32 14.40
N ARG A 288 -19.06 -2.47 14.61
CA ARG A 288 -18.53 -3.04 15.85
C ARG A 288 -18.65 -2.01 16.97
N GLN A 289 -19.83 -1.94 17.58
CA GLN A 289 -20.23 -0.89 18.53
C GLN A 289 -19.18 -0.56 19.58
N ASP A 290 -18.52 -1.55 20.19
CA ASP A 290 -17.47 -1.31 21.20
C ASP A 290 -16.28 -0.52 20.65
N ILE A 291 -15.83 -0.88 19.44
CA ILE A 291 -14.65 -0.28 18.80
C ILE A 291 -15.02 1.08 18.20
N SER A 292 -16.19 1.17 17.55
CA SER A 292 -16.76 2.42 17.06
C SER A 292 -16.95 3.44 18.18
N SER A 293 -17.51 3.03 19.32
CA SER A 293 -17.69 3.90 20.49
C SER A 293 -16.34 4.40 20.99
N LEU A 294 -15.35 3.53 21.06
CA LEU A 294 -14.02 3.92 21.49
C LEU A 294 -13.36 4.89 20.51
N ALA A 295 -13.53 4.70 19.20
CA ALA A 295 -13.03 5.62 18.17
C ALA A 295 -13.68 7.02 18.30
N ILE A 296 -15.01 7.06 18.45
CA ILE A 296 -15.78 8.30 18.62
C ILE A 296 -15.38 9.03 19.91
N LEU A 297 -15.31 8.31 21.04
CA LEU A 297 -14.87 8.93 22.30
C LEU A 297 -13.43 9.42 22.19
N SER A 298 -12.55 8.65 21.55
CA SER A 298 -11.15 9.02 21.38
C SER A 298 -10.97 10.26 20.52
N SER A 299 -11.80 10.49 19.49
CA SER A 299 -11.74 11.70 18.66
C SER A 299 -12.18 12.98 19.38
N ILE A 300 -12.97 12.84 20.46
CA ILE A 300 -13.48 13.97 21.25
C ILE A 300 -12.56 14.28 22.45
N ILE A 301 -12.21 13.27 23.25
CA ILE A 301 -11.51 13.46 24.53
C ILE A 301 -10.05 12.95 24.54
N GLY A 302 -9.54 12.39 23.43
CA GLY A 302 -8.14 11.99 23.31
C GLY A 302 -7.73 10.84 24.24
N LEU A 303 -8.49 9.74 24.22
CA LEU A 303 -8.20 8.57 25.06
C LEU A 303 -6.83 7.95 24.74
N GLY A 304 -6.04 7.69 25.79
CA GLY A 304 -4.80 6.93 25.68
C GLY A 304 -5.08 5.43 25.57
N MET A 305 -4.52 4.79 24.55
CA MET A 305 -4.69 3.36 24.32
C MET A 305 -3.45 2.55 24.62
N SER A 306 -3.64 1.32 25.12
CA SER A 306 -2.55 0.37 25.35
C SER A 306 -1.89 -0.01 24.02
N PRO A 307 -0.56 0.22 23.86
CA PRO A 307 0.14 -0.05 22.60
C PRO A 307 0.17 -1.52 22.18
N GLN A 308 -0.05 -2.45 23.11
CA GLN A 308 -0.02 -3.89 22.88
C GLN A 308 -1.39 -4.47 22.47
N SER A 309 -2.44 -3.64 22.50
CA SER A 309 -3.79 -4.12 22.19
C SER A 309 -3.97 -4.34 20.69
N GLN A 310 -4.63 -5.44 20.31
CA GLN A 310 -5.10 -5.64 18.93
C GLN A 310 -6.02 -4.50 18.48
N LEU A 311 -6.71 -3.86 19.43
CA LEU A 311 -7.55 -2.68 19.19
C LEU A 311 -6.76 -1.53 18.54
N ALA A 312 -5.50 -1.31 18.92
CA ALA A 312 -4.72 -0.21 18.36
C ALA A 312 -4.49 -0.37 16.85
N SER A 313 -4.29 -1.61 16.40
CA SER A 313 -4.18 -1.91 14.97
C SER A 313 -5.51 -1.70 14.26
N GLU A 314 -6.60 -2.21 14.83
CA GLU A 314 -7.94 -2.14 14.25
C GLU A 314 -8.47 -0.70 14.14
N LEU A 315 -8.15 0.15 15.11
CA LEU A 315 -8.55 1.55 15.08
C LEU A 315 -7.82 2.34 14.02
N VAL A 316 -6.53 2.06 13.77
CA VAL A 316 -5.80 2.72 12.68
C VAL A 316 -6.24 2.18 11.32
N ALA A 317 -6.47 0.87 11.22
CA ALA A 317 -6.90 0.24 9.98
C ALA A 317 -8.27 0.76 9.51
N SER A 318 -9.24 0.76 10.43
CA SER A 318 -10.65 0.88 10.06
C SER A 318 -11.37 2.07 10.70
N HIS A 319 -10.84 2.68 11.76
CA HIS A 319 -11.56 3.71 12.55
C HIS A 319 -10.79 5.04 12.66
N MET A 320 -9.97 5.35 11.65
CA MET A 320 -9.23 6.62 11.53
C MET A 320 -8.22 6.95 12.64
N ALA A 321 -7.81 6.06 13.54
CA ALA A 321 -6.74 6.40 14.49
C ALA A 321 -5.42 6.71 13.76
N THR A 322 -4.61 7.61 14.31
CA THR A 322 -3.30 7.95 13.75
C THR A 322 -2.21 7.14 14.44
N CYS A 323 -1.41 6.41 13.68
CA CYS A 323 -0.22 5.75 14.20
C CYS A 323 0.93 6.75 14.34
N VAL A 324 1.45 6.90 15.57
CA VAL A 324 2.52 7.85 15.94
C VAL A 324 3.86 7.14 16.14
N SER A 325 3.83 5.88 16.57
CA SER A 325 5.04 5.08 16.79
C SER A 325 4.79 3.58 16.65
N VAL A 326 5.85 2.85 16.32
CA VAL A 326 5.87 1.41 16.11
C VAL A 326 7.10 0.86 16.80
N SER A 327 6.94 -0.19 17.61
CA SER A 327 8.08 -0.87 18.24
C SER A 327 9.01 -1.53 17.20
N GLU A 328 10.25 -1.80 17.58
CA GLU A 328 11.23 -2.45 16.69
C GLU A 328 10.81 -3.88 16.28
N ASP A 329 10.14 -4.59 17.18
CA ASP A 329 9.54 -5.92 16.94
C ASP A 329 8.26 -5.85 16.10
N ARG A 330 7.74 -4.64 15.83
CA ARG A 330 6.55 -4.34 15.02
C ARG A 330 5.24 -4.91 15.59
N GLU A 331 5.23 -5.27 16.87
CA GLU A 331 4.05 -5.83 17.56
C GLU A 331 3.24 -4.76 18.30
N ARG A 332 3.82 -3.57 18.55
CA ARG A 332 3.21 -2.53 19.39
C ARG A 332 3.04 -1.24 18.61
N LEU A 333 1.88 -0.63 18.76
CA LEU A 333 1.50 0.61 18.09
C LEU A 333 1.10 1.67 19.09
N ILE A 334 1.76 2.82 19.05
CA ILE A 334 1.27 4.01 19.74
C ILE A 334 0.36 4.75 18.78
N ILE A 335 -0.89 4.92 19.18
CA ILE A 335 -1.92 5.57 18.36
C ILE A 335 -2.51 6.78 19.09
N THR A 336 -3.03 7.72 18.33
CA THR A 336 -3.73 8.90 18.84
C THR A 336 -4.84 9.30 17.90
N TYR A 337 -5.83 10.02 18.42
CA TYR A 337 -6.77 10.79 17.62
C TYR A 337 -6.39 12.27 17.76
N PRO A 338 -5.70 12.86 16.77
CA PRO A 338 -5.40 14.28 16.80
C PRO A 338 -6.68 15.09 16.65
N THR A 339 -6.63 16.36 17.02
CA THR A 339 -7.75 17.28 16.82
C THR A 339 -7.97 17.50 15.32
N GLU A 340 -9.10 17.04 14.81
CA GLU A 340 -9.53 17.20 13.42
C GLU A 340 -10.93 17.83 13.44
N PRO A 341 -11.07 19.15 13.21
CA PRO A 341 -12.31 19.88 13.51
C PRO A 341 -13.56 19.27 12.84
N ILE A 342 -13.43 18.82 11.59
CA ILE A 342 -14.54 18.19 10.86
C ILE A 342 -14.98 16.85 11.47
N LEU A 343 -14.10 16.10 12.15
CA LEU A 343 -14.49 14.84 12.81
C LEU A 343 -15.25 15.04 14.12
N GLN A 344 -15.28 16.28 14.64
CA GLN A 344 -15.92 16.63 15.91
C GLN A 344 -17.28 17.33 15.73
N MET A 345 -17.68 17.61 14.49
CA MET A 345 -18.97 18.19 14.11
C MET A 345 -19.97 17.12 13.72
#